data_AF-A0A968DJH1-F1
#
_entry.id   AF-A0A968DJH1-F1
#
_cell.length_a   1.000
_cell.length_b   1.000
_cell.length_c   1.000
_cell.angle_alpha   90.00
_cell.angle_beta   90.00
_cell.angle_gamma   90.00
#
_symmetry.space_group_name_H-M   'P 1'
#
loop_
_entity.id
_entity.type
_entity.pdbx_description
1 polymer ?
#
loop_
_entity_poly.entity_id
_entity_poly.type
_entity_poly.pdbx_seq_one_letter_code
_entity_poly.pdbx_strand_id
1 'polypeptide(L)' 'MSLKLGPVFGVLRIALTAQKVSPPLIESMDILGKDKSLERLSQAIDLLKEEASLEN' A
#
# COMPACT_ATOMS: atom_id res chain seq x y z
N MET A 1 -18.30 -4.51 -0.83
CA MET A 1 -17.58 -3.43 -0.12
C MET A 1 -17.69 -2.15 -0.95
N SER A 2 -18.33 -1.10 -0.43
CA SER A 2 -18.31 0.22 -1.07
C SER A 2 -17.27 1.08 -0.35
N LEU A 3 -16.02 1.00 -0.77
CA LEU A 3 -14.94 1.80 -0.21
C LEU A 3 -14.86 3.16 -0.90
N LYS A 4 -14.66 4.23 -0.12
CA LYS A 4 -14.32 5.55 -0.66
C LYS A 4 -12.87 5.53 -1.17
N LEU A 5 -12.59 6.34 -2.19
CA LEU A 5 -11.25 6.46 -2.78
C LEU A 5 -10.17 6.91 -1.78
N GLY A 6 -10.51 7.86 -0.90
CA GLY A 6 -9.57 8.42 0.09
C GLY A 6 -8.88 7.36 0.96
N PRO A 7 -9.64 6.50 1.67
CA PRO A 7 -9.07 5.39 2.44
C PRO A 7 -8.16 4.47 1.62
N VAL A 8 -8.56 4.13 0.39
CA VAL A 8 -7.75 3.27 -0.49
C VAL A 8 -6.39 3.92 -0.78
N PHE A 9 -6.37 5.21 -1.13
CA PHE A 9 -5.12 5.92 -1.38
C PHE A 9 -4.26 6.08 -0.12
N GLY A 10 -4.87 6.18 1.07
CA GLY A 10 -4.14 6.16 2.33
C GLY A 10 -3.37 4.86 2.53
N VAL A 11 -4.03 3.72 2.31
CA VAL A 11 -3.40 2.39 2.42
C VAL A 11 -2.31 2.21 1.37
N LEU A 12 -2.60 2.54 0.10
CA LEU A 12 -1.62 2.44 -0.98
C LEU A 12 -0.38 3.28 -0.70
N ARG A 13 -0.53 4.51 -0.19
CA ARG A 13 0.60 5.36 0.16
C ARG A 13 1.52 4.70 1.18
N ILE A 14 0.96 4.18 2.27
CA ILE A 14 1.77 3.54 3.32
C ILE A 14 2.44 2.28 2.77
N ALA A 15 1.69 1.42 2.06
CA ALA A 15 2.22 0.19 1.49
C ALA A 15 3.37 0.44 0.50
N LEU A 16 3.25 1.49 -0.32
CA LEU A 16 4.23 1.80 -1.36
C LEU A 16 5.42 2.61 -0.88
N THR A 17 5.25 3.49 0.11
CA THR A 17 6.28 4.49 0.47
C THR A 17 6.75 4.40 1.93
N ALA A 18 6.09 3.60 2.77
CA ALA A 18 6.26 3.57 4.22
C ALA A 18 6.06 4.95 4.91
N GLN A 19 5.38 5.88 4.25
CA GLN A 19 5.13 7.24 4.75
C GLN A 19 3.63 7.51 4.85
N LYS A 20 3.22 8.29 5.85
CA LYS A 20 1.81 8.76 5.98
C LYS A 20 1.49 9.89 5.01
N VAL A 21 2.51 10.69 4.67
CA VAL A 21 2.47 11.75 3.66
C VAL A 21 3.62 11.50 2.71
N SER A 22 3.34 11.48 1.41
CA SER A 22 4.30 11.28 0.33
C SER A 22 4.15 12.41 -0.68
N PRO A 23 5.08 12.55 -1.64
CA PRO A 23 4.76 13.23 -2.90
C PRO A 23 3.48 12.64 -3.54
N PRO A 24 2.97 13.25 -4.62
CA PRO A 24 1.84 12.71 -5.37
C PRO A 24 2.00 11.20 -5.63
N LEU A 25 0.96 10.42 -5.29
CA LEU A 25 1.06 8.96 -5.15
C LEU A 25 1.31 8.29 -6.51
N ILE A 26 0.62 8.75 -7.55
CA ILE A 26 0.73 8.19 -8.90
C ILE A 26 2.15 8.40 -9.43
N GLU A 27 2.69 9.59 -9.22
CA GLU A 27 4.04 9.98 -9.60
C GLU A 27 5.09 9.20 -8.81
N SER A 28 4.82 8.92 -7.54
CA SER A 28 5.67 8.05 -6.73
C SER A 28 5.67 6.61 -7.28
N MET A 29 4.53 6.11 -7.73
CA MET A 29 4.41 4.80 -8.38
C MET A 29 5.13 4.75 -9.74
N ASP A 30 5.04 5.83 -10.52
CA ASP A 30 5.73 5.94 -11.81
C ASP A 30 7.26 5.91 -11.62
N ILE A 31 7.77 6.60 -10.60
CA ILE A 31 9.21 6.57 -10.25
C ILE A 31 9.65 5.20 -9.77
N LEU A 32 8.84 4.52 -8.95
CA LEU A 32 9.14 3.16 -8.47
C LEU A 32 9.09 2.13 -9.58
N GLY A 33 8.23 2.34 -10.57
CA GLY A 33 7.91 1.36 -11.60
C GLY A 33 6.88 0.33 -11.13
N LYS A 34 6.25 -0.31 -12.11
CA LYS A 34 5.16 -1.28 -11.90
C LYS A 34 5.58 -2.46 -11.04
N ASP A 35 6.69 -3.10 -11.38
CA ASP A 35 7.11 -4.35 -10.73
C ASP A 35 7.44 -4.11 -9.26
N LYS A 36 8.18 -3.03 -8.95
CA LYS A 36 8.50 -2.69 -7.57
C LYS A 36 7.27 -2.28 -6.77
N SER A 37 6.31 -1.60 -7.41
CA SER A 37 5.04 -1.25 -6.78
C SER A 37 4.24 -2.50 -6.41
N LEU A 38 4.13 -3.47 -7.31
CA LEU A 38 3.44 -4.74 -7.05
C LEU A 38 4.15 -5.58 -5.99
N GLU A 39 5.49 -5.64 -6.02
CA GLU A 39 6.29 -6.33 -4.99
C GLU A 39 5.99 -5.78 -3.59
N ARG A 40 6.04 -4.45 -3.42
CA ARG A 40 5.73 -3.78 -2.14
C ARG A 40 4.30 -4.01 -1.69
N LEU A 41 3.34 -3.97 -2.62
CA LEU A 41 1.94 -4.26 -2.31
C LEU A 41 1.75 -5.71 -1.85
N SER A 42 2.41 -6.68 -2.49
CA SER A 42 2.37 -8.08 -2.05
C SER A 42 2.90 -8.23 -0.63
N GLN A 43 4.08 -7.65 -0.34
CA GLN A 43 4.67 -7.66 0.99
C GLN A 43 3.75 -7.05 2.04
N ALA A 44 3.11 -5.92 1.73
CA ALA A 44 2.15 -5.29 2.65
C ALA A 44 0.92 -6.17 2.91
N ILE A 45 0.41 -6.86 1.88
CA ILE A 45 -0.72 -7.79 2.03
C ILE A 45 -0.32 -8.99 2.91
N ASP A 46 0.87 -9.54 2.71
CA ASP A 46 1.35 -10.70 3.46
C ASP A 46 1.53 -10.35 4.94
N LEU A 47 2.13 -9.20 5.25
CA LEU A 47 2.24 -8.69 6.62
C LEU A 47 0.87 -8.52 7.30
N LEU A 48 -0.11 -7.95 6.59
CA LEU A 48 -1.45 -7.76 7.15
C LEU A 48 -2.18 -9.09 7.39
N LYS A 49 -1.94 -10.10 6.54
CA LYS A 49 -2.49 -11.44 6.74
C LYS A 49 -1.85 -12.15 7.92
N GLU A 50 -0.53 -12.02 8.09
CA GLU A 50 0.18 -12.56 9.24
C GLU A 50 -0.36 -11.97 10.54
N GLU A 51 -0.46 -10.64 10.64
CA GLU A 51 -1.04 -9.98 11.81
C GLU A 51 -2.49 -10.42 12.08
N ALA A 52 -3.35 -10.47 11.04
CA ALA A 52 -4.72 -10.93 11.19
C ALA A 52 -4.83 -12.41 11.62
N SER A 53 -3.81 -13.23 11.35
CA SER A 53 -3.75 -14.62 11.79
C SER A 53 -3.32 -14.78 13.25
N LEU A 54 -2.56 -13.81 13.79
CA LEU A 54 -2.09 -13.79 15.19
C LEU A 54 -3.15 -13.27 16.18
N GLU A 55 -4.17 -12.56 15.68
CA GLU A 55 -5.28 -12.06 16.51
C GLU A 55 -6.41 -13.09 16.76
N ASN A 56 -6.22 -14.37 16.40
CA ASN A 56 -7.16 -15.47 16.68
C ASN A 56 -6.75 -16.35 17.87
#